data_AF-A0A976CCB3-F1
#
_entry.id   AF-A0A976CCB3-F1
#
_cell.length_a   1.000
_cell.length_b   1.000
_cell.length_c   1.000
_cell.angle_alpha   90.00
_cell.angle_beta   90.00
_cell.angle_gamma   90.00
#
_symmetry.space_group_name_H-M   'P 1'
#
loop_
_entity.id
_entity.type
_entity.pdbx_description
1 polymer ?
#
loop_
_entity_poly.entity_id
_entity_poly.type
_entity_poly.pdbx_seq_one_letter_code
_entity_poly.pdbx_strand_id
1 'polypeptide(L)' 'MMTEQQHTISDLYQDWFLDYASYVILERAVPNINDGLKPVQRRILHAMFQMDDGRF' A
#
# COMPACT_ATOMS: atom_id res chain seq x y z
N MET A 1 -6.62 -38.53 -0.72
CA MET A 1 -7.74 -37.69 -0.27
C MET A 1 -7.16 -36.39 0.22
N MET A 2 -7.28 -35.30 -0.54
CA MET A 2 -6.95 -33.95 -0.04
C MET A 2 -8.10 -33.53 0.87
N THR A 3 -7.81 -33.35 2.15
CA THR A 3 -8.75 -32.81 3.13
C THR A 3 -9.02 -31.34 2.79
N GLU A 4 -10.27 -30.96 2.54
CA GLU A 4 -10.66 -29.55 2.53
C GLU A 4 -10.38 -28.97 3.92
N GLN A 5 -9.43 -28.02 4.00
CA GLN A 5 -9.24 -27.25 5.22
C GLN A 5 -10.38 -26.24 5.31
N GLN A 6 -11.36 -26.54 6.16
CA GLN A 6 -12.48 -25.66 6.42
C GLN A 6 -12.01 -24.52 7.33
N HIS A 7 -11.58 -23.42 6.73
CA HIS A 7 -11.19 -22.21 7.45
C HIS A 7 -12.44 -21.52 8.01
N THR A 8 -12.40 -21.15 9.30
CA THR A 8 -13.48 -20.35 9.86
C THR A 8 -13.37 -18.91 9.37
N ILE A 9 -14.50 -18.20 9.33
CA ILE A 9 -14.52 -16.78 8.95
C ILE A 9 -13.57 -15.96 9.85
N SER A 10 -13.47 -16.32 11.14
CA SER A 10 -12.56 -15.64 12.08
C SER A 10 -11.09 -15.79 11.68
N ASP A 11 -10.67 -16.98 11.24
CA ASP A 11 -9.29 -17.24 10.82
C ASP A 11 -8.95 -16.40 9.57
N LEU A 12 -9.88 -16.33 8.61
CA LEU A 12 -9.73 -15.51 7.40
C LEU A 12 -9.61 -14.02 7.73
N TYR A 13 -10.41 -13.51 8.67
CA TYR A 13 -10.34 -12.12 9.10
C TYR A 13 -9.00 -11.79 9.77
N GLN A 14 -8.45 -12.70 10.57
CA GLN A 14 -7.17 -12.47 11.22
C GLN A 14 -6.04 -12.31 10.20
N ASP A 15 -5.97 -13.21 9.22
CA ASP A 15 -4.94 -13.17 8.19
C ASP A 15 -5.08 -11.93 7.29
N TRP A 16 -6.30 -11.67 6.80
CA TRP A 16 -6.56 -10.50 5.94
C TRP A 16 -6.35 -9.18 6.66
N PHE A 17 -6.66 -9.11 7.96
CA PHE A 17 -6.43 -7.91 8.75
C PHE A 17 -4.93 -7.61 8.87
N LEU A 18 -4.09 -8.63 9.12
CA LEU A 18 -2.64 -8.45 9.20
C LEU A 18 -2.03 -8.04 7.86
N ASP A 19 -2.47 -8.65 6.76
CA ASP A 19 -2.02 -8.29 5.41
C ASP A 19 -2.43 -6.86 5.04
N TYR A 20 -3.68 -6.48 5.33
CA TYR A 20 -4.15 -5.13 5.06
C TYR A 20 -3.46 -4.08 5.95
N ALA A 21 -3.33 -4.38 7.25
CA ALA A 21 -2.69 -3.47 8.20
C ALA A 21 -1.21 -3.24 7.85
N SER A 22 -0.48 -4.30 7.48
CA SER A 22 0.92 -4.19 7.09
C SER A 22 1.09 -3.31 5.84
N TYR A 23 0.31 -3.55 4.79
CA TYR A 23 0.33 -2.76 3.55
C TYR A 23 -0.05 -1.29 3.80
N VAL A 24 -1.14 -1.03 4.53
CA VAL A 24 -1.62 0.34 4.74
C VAL A 24 -0.66 1.16 5.61
N ILE A 25 -0.10 0.56 6.65
CA ILE A 25 0.80 1.25 7.56
C ILE A 25 2.14 1.51 6.87
N LEU A 26 2.80 0.45 6.39
CA LEU A 26 4.18 0.54 5.90
C LEU A 26 4.26 1.19 4.52
N GLU A 27 3.33 0.89 3.62
CA GLU A 27 3.45 1.28 2.21
C GLU A 27 2.56 2.46 1.81
N ARG A 28 1.86 3.07 2.77
CA ARG A 28 0.91 4.16 2.45
C ARG A 28 0.85 5.27 3.48
N ALA A 29 0.79 4.93 4.76
CA ALA A 29 0.56 5.91 5.82
C ALA A 29 1.85 6.55 6.35
N VAL A 30 2.94 5.78 6.45
CA VAL A 30 4.22 6.25 7.00
C VAL A 30 5.03 7.00 5.92
N PRO A 31 5.54 8.20 6.22
CA PRO A 31 6.42 8.95 5.32
C PRO A 31 7.81 8.31 5.22
N ASN A 32 8.47 8.45 4.06
CA ASN A 32 9.86 7.99 3.90
C ASN A 32 10.82 8.94 4.64
N ILE A 33 11.86 8.39 5.28
CA ILE A 33 12.83 9.15 6.08
C ILE A 33 13.65 10.17 5.26
N ASN A 34 13.90 9.89 3.98
CA ASN A 34 14.77 10.71 3.15
C ASN A 34 14.07 11.99 2.65
N ASP A 35 12.76 11.94 2.40
CA ASP A 35 11.99 13.04 1.82
C ASP A 35 10.84 13.54 2.72
N GLY A 36 10.48 12.78 3.76
CA GLY A 36 9.33 13.08 4.61
C GLY A 36 7.97 12.88 3.94
N LEU A 37 7.92 12.32 2.73
CA LEU A 37 6.71 12.24 1.92
C LEU A 37 6.08 10.84 1.97
N LYS A 38 4.76 10.83 2.04
CA LYS A 38 3.95 9.62 1.85
C LYS A 38 3.97 9.20 0.37
N PRO A 39 3.80 7.90 0.05
CA PRO A 39 3.87 7.41 -1.33
C PRO A 39 2.90 8.09 -2.31
N VAL A 40 1.71 8.50 -1.86
CA VAL A 40 0.75 9.24 -2.70
C VAL A 40 1.26 10.64 -3.06
N GLN A 41 1.94 11.33 -2.14
CA GLN A 41 2.47 12.67 -2.34
C GLN A 41 3.62 12.64 -3.36
N ARG A 42 4.50 11.64 -3.27
CA ARG A 42 5.59 11.44 -4.24
C ARG A 42 5.06 11.23 -5.66
N ARG A 43 3.98 10.44 -5.83
CA ARG A 43 3.35 10.23 -7.14
C ARG A 43 2.73 11.51 -7.71
N ILE A 44 2.09 12.33 -6.88
CA ILE A 44 1.53 13.62 -7.30
C ILE A 44 2.64 14.54 -7.79
N LEU A 45 3.70 14.73 -7.00
CA LEU A 45 4.82 15.60 -7.37
C LEU A 45 5.53 15.12 -8.63
N HIS A 46 5.75 13.82 -8.77
CA HIS A 46 6.34 13.23 -9.98
C HIS A 46 5.44 13.44 -11.20
N ALA A 47 4.12 13.25 -11.08
CA ALA A 47 3.19 13.49 -12.17
C ALA A 47 3.15 14.98 -12.58
N MET A 48 3.17 15.89 -11.61
CA MET A 48 3.25 17.33 -11.86
C MET A 48 4.54 17.71 -12.60
N PHE A 49 5.69 17.15 -12.18
CA PHE A 49 6.97 17.36 -12.85
C PHE A 49 6.99 16.82 -14.28
N GLN A 50 6.40 15.64 -14.52
CA GLN A 50 6.27 15.09 -15.89
C GLN A 50 5.32 15.89 -16.78
N MET A 51 4.26 16.49 -16.21
CA MET A 51 3.34 17.36 -16.95
C MET A 51 3.98 18.69 -17.35
N ASP A 52 4.94 19.18 -16.55
CA ASP A 52 5.68 20.41 -16.77
C ASP A 52 6.92 20.24 -17.69
N ASP A 53 7.17 19.04 -18.22
CA ASP A 53 8.27 18.71 -19.15
C ASP A 53 8.11 19.30 -20.56
N GLY A 54 7.61 20.54 -20.64
CA GLY A 54 7.94 21.47 -21.72
C GLY A 54 7.46 21.11 -23.12
N ARG A 55 6.35 20.37 -23.29
CA ARG A 55 5.73 20.15 -24.61
C ARG A 55 4.81 21.28 -25.08
N PHE A 56 5.06 22.51 -24.64
CA PHE A 56 4.56 23.75 -25.24
C PHE A 56 5.70 24.76 -25.36
#